data_AF-A0A7J6QDY3-F1
#
_entry.id   AF-A0A7J6QDY3-F1
#
_cell.length_a   1.000
_cell.length_b   1.000
_cell.length_c   1.000
_cell.angle_alpha   90.00
_cell.angle_beta   90.00
_cell.angle_gamma   90.00
#
_symmetry.space_group_name_H-M   'P 1'
#
loop_
_entity.id
_entity.type
_entity.pdbx_description
1 polymer ?
#
loop_
_entity_poly.entity_id
_entity_poly.type
_entity_poly.pdbx_seq_one_letter_code
_entity_poly.pdbx_strand_id
1 'polypeptide(L)' 'MPSDSCNKVTTAAERFPDSPGYQSATAREVRSRPTLAAGGWECVRCGNVNFPQKLFCNMRKCMSPRPLRAWRCKGCG' A
#
# COMPACT_ATOMS: atom_id res chain seq x y z
N MET A 1 18.42 -28.51 47.25
CA MET A 1 18.23 -27.05 47.09
C MET A 1 18.67 -26.67 45.68
N PRO A 2 17.86 -26.03 44.81
CA PRO A 2 16.41 -26.13 44.47
C PRO A 2 16.20 -26.76 43.06
N SER A 3 15.12 -27.51 42.78
CA SER A 3 13.86 -27.13 42.07
C SER A 3 14.10 -26.44 40.71
N ASP A 4 13.56 -26.86 39.56
CA ASP A 4 12.20 -27.30 39.24
C ASP A 4 12.15 -28.14 37.94
N SER A 5 11.11 -28.97 37.86
CA SER A 5 10.79 -29.85 36.73
C SER A 5 10.60 -29.09 35.43
N CYS A 6 11.42 -29.39 34.42
CA CYS A 6 11.13 -29.06 33.04
C CYS A 6 10.65 -30.34 32.32
N ASN A 7 9.40 -30.29 31.87
CA ASN A 7 8.78 -31.16 30.86
C ASN A 7 8.08 -32.43 31.36
N LYS A 8 6.76 -32.31 31.57
CA LYS A 8 5.83 -33.37 31.18
C LYS A 8 5.22 -33.00 29.83
N VAL A 9 5.74 -33.61 28.77
CA VAL A 9 5.06 -33.70 27.48
C VAL A 9 4.11 -34.88 27.57
N THR A 10 2.81 -34.66 27.35
CA THR A 10 1.88 -35.76 27.11
C THR A 10 1.13 -35.54 25.81
N THR A 11 1.33 -36.54 24.95
CA THR A 11 0.43 -37.04 23.91
C THR A 11 0.44 -36.30 22.58
N ALA A 12 0.89 -37.06 21.59
CA ALA A 12 0.98 -36.76 20.18
C ALA A 12 -0.39 -36.81 19.49
N ALA A 13 -0.65 -35.79 18.67
CA ALA A 13 -1.41 -35.90 17.43
C ALA A 13 -1.02 -34.73 16.51
N GLU A 14 -0.20 -35.05 15.52
CA GLU A 14 -0.32 -34.58 14.13
C GLU A 14 -0.47 -33.08 13.82
N ARG A 15 0.58 -32.57 13.18
CA ARG A 15 0.61 -31.61 12.05
C ARG A 15 0.16 -30.17 12.32
N PHE A 16 1.16 -29.28 12.39
CA PHE A 16 1.03 -27.82 12.29
C PHE A 16 0.07 -27.40 11.16
N PRO A 17 -1.07 -26.75 11.47
CA PRO A 17 -1.79 -25.95 10.51
C PRO A 17 -1.24 -24.51 10.57
N ASP A 18 -0.84 -24.02 9.41
CA ASP A 18 -0.40 -22.67 9.13
C ASP A 18 -1.20 -21.57 9.87
N SER A 19 -0.46 -20.67 10.50
CA SER A 19 -0.93 -19.45 11.15
C SER A 19 -1.89 -18.64 10.25
N PRO A 20 -3.14 -18.39 10.65
CA PRO A 20 -3.93 -17.32 10.06
C PRO A 20 -3.47 -15.99 10.67
N GLY A 21 -2.68 -15.27 9.88
CA GLY A 21 -2.62 -13.82 9.77
C GLY A 21 -2.83 -13.00 11.06
N TYR A 22 -1.71 -12.45 11.55
CA TYR A 22 -1.58 -11.08 12.07
C TYR A 22 -2.90 -10.30 12.20
N GLN A 23 -3.58 -10.51 13.33
CA GLN A 23 -4.66 -9.63 13.75
C GLN A 23 -4.02 -8.32 14.22
N SER A 24 -4.17 -7.25 13.44
CA SER A 24 -3.84 -5.89 13.87
C SER A 24 -4.84 -4.90 13.32
N ALA A 25 -6.09 -5.06 13.75
CA ALA A 25 -7.06 -3.97 13.73
C ALA A 25 -6.78 -3.05 14.94
N THR A 26 -5.67 -2.31 14.90
CA THR A 26 -5.44 -1.19 15.83
C THR A 26 -5.06 0.07 15.05
N ALA A 27 -6.07 0.94 14.92
CA ALA A 27 -5.96 2.39 15.00
C ALA A 27 -4.73 3.05 14.35
N ARG A 28 -4.70 3.05 13.01
CA ARG A 28 -4.16 4.16 12.22
C ARG A 28 -5.00 4.27 10.96
N GLU A 29 -6.15 4.91 11.08
CA GLU A 29 -6.84 5.50 9.93
C GLU A 29 -5.82 6.38 9.20
N VAL A 30 -5.21 5.77 8.20
CA VAL A 30 -4.70 6.37 6.98
C VAL A 30 -4.04 7.72 7.22
N ARG A 31 -2.72 7.72 7.52
CA ARG A 31 -1.88 8.84 7.09
C ARG A 31 -2.16 9.00 5.61
N SER A 32 -2.92 10.04 5.27
CA SER A 32 -3.43 10.29 3.95
C SER A 32 -2.30 10.08 2.95
N ARG A 33 -2.25 8.90 2.30
CA ARG A 33 -1.62 8.85 0.98
C ARG A 33 -2.27 10.04 0.25
N PRO A 34 -1.53 10.86 -0.50
CA PRO A 34 -2.18 11.76 -1.44
C PRO A 34 -2.97 10.84 -2.36
N THR A 35 -4.23 10.60 -2.02
CA THR A 35 -5.04 9.59 -2.65
C THR A 35 -5.37 10.19 -4.00
N LEU A 36 -5.23 9.40 -5.05
CA LEU A 36 -5.84 9.72 -6.34
C LEU A 36 -7.31 10.18 -6.15
N ALA A 37 -7.98 9.67 -5.10
CA ALA A 37 -9.30 10.08 -4.64
C ALA A 37 -9.47 11.60 -4.38
N ALA A 38 -8.42 12.32 -3.98
CA ALA A 38 -8.44 13.78 -3.82
C ALA A 38 -8.11 14.54 -5.13
N GLY A 39 -8.23 13.88 -6.29
CA GLY A 39 -7.94 14.47 -7.60
C GLY A 39 -6.45 14.49 -7.99
N GLY A 40 -5.60 13.85 -7.19
CA GLY A 40 -4.20 13.62 -7.52
C GLY A 40 -4.03 12.78 -8.80
N TRP A 41 -2.82 12.76 -9.35
CA TRP A 41 -2.53 11.96 -10.55
C TRP A 41 -1.23 11.18 -10.39
N GLU A 42 -1.24 9.95 -10.86
CA GLU A 42 -0.08 9.07 -10.85
C GLU A 42 0.75 9.29 -12.11
N CYS A 43 2.06 9.44 -11.93
CA CYS A 43 2.98 9.59 -13.05
C CYS A 43 3.16 8.26 -13.77
N VAL A 44 2.73 8.18 -15.03
CA VAL A 44 2.88 6.98 -15.87
C VAL A 44 4.32 6.56 -16.13
N ARG A 45 5.30 7.47 -15.96
CA ARG A 45 6.73 7.15 -16.13
C ARG A 45 7.37 6.53 -14.89
N CYS A 46 6.91 6.85 -13.68
CA CYS A 46 7.64 6.47 -12.46
C CYS A 46 6.75 6.03 -11.28
N GLY A 47 5.42 6.03 -11.43
CA GLY A 47 4.48 5.67 -10.37
C GLY A 47 4.33 6.70 -9.24
N ASN A 48 5.03 7.83 -9.28
CA ASN A 48 4.89 8.85 -8.23
C ASN A 48 3.51 9.52 -8.29
N VAL A 49 2.78 9.52 -7.17
CA VAL A 49 1.51 10.24 -7.04
C VAL A 49 1.79 11.71 -6.79
N ASN A 50 1.20 12.58 -7.61
CA ASN A 50 1.39 14.02 -7.59
C ASN A 50 0.11 14.74 -7.17
N PHE A 51 0.25 15.99 -6.72
CA PHE A 51 -0.87 16.85 -6.37
C PHE A 51 -1.70 17.24 -7.60
N PRO A 52 -3.03 17.44 -7.46
CA PRO A 52 -3.96 17.77 -8.55
C PRO A 52 -3.55 18.99 -9.39
N GLN A 53 -2.92 19.99 -8.78
CA GLN A 53 -2.52 21.24 -9.44
C GLN A 53 -1.17 21.15 -10.17
N LYS A 54 -0.44 20.04 -10.03
CA LYS A 54 0.85 19.89 -10.70
C LYS A 54 0.65 19.53 -12.17
N LEU A 55 1.28 20.30 -13.05
CA LEU A 55 1.35 20.03 -14.49
C LEU A 55 2.48 19.06 -14.84
N PHE A 56 3.48 18.92 -13.98
CA PHE A 56 4.63 18.05 -14.14
C PHE A 56 4.85 17.20 -12.90
N CYS A 57 5.43 16.00 -13.06
CA CYS A 57 5.75 15.12 -11.95
C CYS A 57 6.69 15.84 -10.98
N ASN A 58 6.37 15.79 -9.68
CA ASN A 58 7.14 16.43 -8.62
C ASN A 58 8.55 15.84 -8.45
N MET A 59 8.78 14.64 -8.98
CA MET A 59 10.08 14.00 -8.93
C MET A 59 11.06 14.73 -9.85
N ARG A 60 12.12 15.33 -9.28
CA ARG A 60 13.15 16.09 -10.03
C ARG A 60 13.79 15.31 -11.17
N LYS A 61 13.95 13.99 -11.03
CA LYS A 61 14.49 13.12 -12.08
C LYS A 61 13.47 12.77 -13.18
N CYS A 62 12.17 12.93 -12.91
CA CYS A 62 11.11 12.46 -13.81
C CYS A 62 10.47 13.59 -14.60
N MET A 63 10.02 14.67 -13.91
CA MET A 63 9.43 15.90 -14.47
C MET A 63 8.46 15.67 -15.66
N SER A 64 7.76 14.54 -15.68
CA SER A 64 6.93 14.15 -16.82
C SER A 64 5.66 14.97 -16.82
N PRO A 65 5.15 15.39 -17.99
CA PRO A 65 3.89 16.11 -18.03
C PRO A 65 2.77 15.23 -17.47
N ARG A 66 1.82 15.88 -16.79
CA ARG A 66 0.58 15.24 -16.36
C ARG A 66 -0.11 14.68 -17.60
N PRO A 67 -0.55 13.41 -17.59
CA PRO A 67 -1.38 12.91 -18.67
C PRO A 67 -2.64 13.76 -18.69
N LEU A 68 -2.82 14.51 -19.78
CA LEU A 68 -4.12 15.09 -20.06
C LEU A 68 -5.05 13.89 -20.12
N ARG A 69 -6.03 13.83 -19.20
CA ARG A 69 -7.20 12.95 -19.39
C ARG A 69 -7.56 13.09 -20.85
N ALA A 70 -7.60 11.99 -21.60
CA ALA A 70 -7.82 12.05 -23.04
C ALA A 70 -9.08 12.88 -23.26
N TRP A 71 -8.91 14.16 -23.58
CA TRP A 71 -10.00 14.99 -24.03
C TRP A 71 -10.20 14.51 -25.45
N ARG A 72 -10.89 13.37 -25.56
CA ARG A 72 -11.37 12.88 -26.84
C ARG A 72 -12.31 13.97 -27.31
N CYS A 73 -11.86 14.76 -28.26
CA CYS A 73 -12.71 15.70 -28.96
C CYS A 73 -13.87 14.87 -29.52
N LYS A 74 -15.09 15.11 -29.03
CA LYS A 74 -16.29 14.41 -29.54
C LYS A 74 -16.58 14.74 -31.01
N GLY A 75 -15.83 15.68 -31.62
CA GLY A 75 -16.00 16.14 -33.00
C GLY A 75 -14.83 15.84 -33.96
N CYS A 76 -13.78 15.15 -33.52
CA CYS A 76 -12.77 14.63 -34.45
C CYS A 76 -13.07 13.15 -34.69
N GLY A 77 -13.85 12.88 -35.75
CA GLY A 77 -14.00 11.56 -36.36
C GLY A 77 -12.79 11.22 -37.21
#